data_AF-A0A959X9U7-F1
#
_entry.id   AF-A0A959X9U7-F1
#
_cell.length_a   1.000
_cell.length_b   1.000
_cell.length_c   1.000
_cell.angle_alpha   90.00
_cell.angle_beta   90.00
_cell.angle_gamma   90.00
#
_symmetry.space_group_name_H-M   'P 1'
#
loop_
_entity.id
_entity.type
_entity.pdbx_description
1 polymer ?
#
loop_
_entity_poly.entity_id
_entity_poly.type
_entity_poly.pdbx_seq_one_letter_code
_entity_poly.pdbx_strand_id
1 'polypeptide(L)'
;MRPTRTGLALTLAMVIVGSGSSIAMADKAPPALPTQGQLDAASAAVSDKRAGLEQIESDLVSANARVLGAAHDAEIAAEAYNGARWRLEQARAEHEAASAGLAQARRAVTEQRDQIAVLVADSYQRGSGLNAATVLLSNEGPEGVMNRLGVARAAGDSMQAKFLVFKQAKAEADEAERRAKRAETAQQVLVAEARTAQSVAQHAA
;
A
#
# COMPACT_ATOMS: atom_id res chain seq x y z
N MET A 1 -7.94 -11.89 -12.14
CA MET A 1 -9.36 -12.21 -11.87
C MET A 1 -10.20 -11.04 -12.33
N ARG A 2 -11.22 -11.29 -13.16
CA ARG A 2 -12.00 -10.27 -13.90
C ARG A 2 -12.97 -9.53 -12.96
N PRO A 3 -13.14 -8.20 -13.06
CA PRO A 3 -14.27 -7.54 -12.43
C PRO A 3 -15.52 -7.76 -13.29
N THR A 4 -16.52 -8.41 -12.71
CA THR A 4 -17.87 -8.53 -13.25
C THR A 4 -18.56 -7.18 -13.19
N ARG A 5 -18.72 -6.55 -14.35
CA ARG A 5 -19.63 -5.41 -14.56
C ARG A 5 -21.06 -5.92 -14.43
N THR A 6 -21.68 -5.74 -13.27
CA THR A 6 -23.13 -5.85 -13.11
C THR A 6 -23.78 -4.62 -13.75
N GLY A 7 -24.14 -4.76 -15.02
CA GLY A 7 -24.96 -3.77 -15.72
C GLY A 7 -26.36 -3.75 -15.12
N LEU A 8 -26.76 -2.60 -14.59
CA LEU A 8 -28.13 -2.35 -14.16
C LEU A 8 -28.98 -2.15 -15.42
N ALA A 9 -29.72 -3.19 -15.84
CA ALA A 9 -30.65 -3.13 -16.95
C ALA A 9 -31.90 -2.33 -16.52
N LEU A 10 -31.98 -1.07 -16.95
CA LEU A 10 -33.18 -0.25 -16.76
C LEU A 10 -34.23 -0.64 -17.81
N THR A 11 -35.16 -1.53 -17.46
CA THR A 11 -36.29 -1.91 -18.29
C THR A 11 -37.30 -0.76 -18.37
N LEU A 12 -37.31 -0.05 -19.50
CA LEU A 12 -38.30 0.98 -19.83
C LEU A 12 -39.64 0.31 -20.21
N ALA A 13 -40.60 0.28 -19.29
CA ALA A 13 -41.95 -0.19 -19.56
C ALA A 13 -42.76 0.93 -20.24
N MET A 14 -42.87 0.88 -21.58
CA MET A 14 -43.82 1.69 -22.35
C MET A 14 -45.24 1.16 -22.08
N VAL A 15 -45.99 1.84 -21.21
CA VAL A 15 -47.44 1.63 -21.09
C VAL A 15 -48.10 2.29 -22.30
N ILE A 16 -48.37 1.48 -23.33
CA ILE A 16 -49.29 1.83 -24.40
C ILE A 16 -50.69 1.77 -23.78
N VAL A 17 -51.26 2.93 -23.43
CA VAL A 17 -52.69 3.04 -23.17
C VAL A 17 -53.38 2.77 -24.51
N GLY A 18 -53.84 1.53 -24.69
CA GLY A 18 -54.63 1.11 -25.83
C GLY A 18 -55.95 1.89 -25.85
N SER A 19 -55.99 2.96 -26.62
CA SER A 19 -57.25 3.57 -27.05
C SER A 19 -58.01 2.52 -27.85
N GLY A 20 -59.15 2.09 -27.33
CA GLY A 20 -60.06 1.17 -28.01
C GLY A 20 -60.36 1.70 -29.41
N SER A 21 -60.00 0.91 -30.43
CA SER A 21 -60.42 1.16 -31.81
C SER A 21 -61.88 0.75 -31.93
N SER A 22 -62.79 1.67 -31.60
CA SER A 22 -64.19 1.57 -32.00
C SER A 22 -64.24 1.72 -33.53
N ILE A 23 -64.64 0.67 -34.25
CA ILE A 23 -64.99 0.77 -35.68
C ILE A 23 -66.22 1.67 -35.75
N ALA A 24 -66.04 2.91 -36.20
CA ALA A 24 -67.13 3.87 -36.34
C ALA A 24 -68.03 3.43 -37.52
N MET A 25 -69.26 3.00 -37.21
CA MET A 25 -70.33 3.01 -38.19
C MET A 25 -70.68 4.47 -38.51
N ALA A 26 -70.74 4.80 -39.80
CA ALA A 26 -71.07 6.13 -40.29
C ALA A 26 -72.55 6.43 -40.04
N ASP A 27 -72.84 7.13 -38.95
CA ASP A 27 -74.12 7.80 -38.74
C ASP A 27 -74.20 9.03 -39.67
N LYS A 28 -75.33 9.23 -40.36
CA LYS A 28 -75.55 10.30 -41.35
C LYS A 28 -75.92 11.64 -40.69
N ALA A 29 -75.42 11.90 -39.49
CA ALA A 29 -75.51 13.21 -38.85
C ALA A 29 -74.26 14.04 -39.20
N PRO A 30 -74.36 15.34 -39.49
CA PRO A 30 -73.17 16.18 -39.59
C PRO A 30 -72.35 16.03 -38.30
N PRO A 31 -71.00 15.90 -38.38
CA PRO A 31 -70.19 15.70 -37.19
C PRO A 31 -70.53 16.82 -36.19
N ALA A 32 -71.03 16.44 -35.02
CA ALA A 32 -71.35 17.40 -33.99
C ALA A 32 -70.07 18.18 -33.67
N LEU A 33 -70.08 19.48 -33.97
CA LEU A 33 -68.95 20.35 -33.67
C LEU A 33 -68.68 20.29 -32.16
N PRO A 34 -67.40 20.21 -31.74
CA PRO A 34 -67.06 20.20 -30.32
C PRO A 34 -67.69 21.40 -29.62
N THR A 35 -68.25 21.17 -28.44
CA THR A 35 -68.76 22.27 -27.64
C THR A 35 -67.60 23.09 -27.06
N GLN A 36 -67.84 24.36 -26.73
CA GLN A 36 -66.82 25.21 -26.12
C GLN A 36 -66.20 24.56 -24.86
N GLY A 37 -67.02 23.95 -24.00
CA GLY A 37 -66.54 23.24 -22.82
C GLY A 37 -65.65 22.03 -23.12
N GLN A 38 -65.82 21.35 -24.26
CA GLN A 38 -64.92 20.28 -24.69
C GLN A 38 -63.56 20.81 -25.15
N LEU A 39 -63.54 21.95 -25.84
CA LEU A 39 -62.29 22.62 -26.24
C LEU A 39 -61.53 23.17 -25.04
N ASP A 40 -62.24 23.76 -24.07
CA ASP A 40 -61.65 24.31 -22.86
C ASP A 40 -61.04 23.18 -22.00
N ALA A 41 -61.77 22.07 -21.82
CA ALA A 41 -61.26 20.89 -21.11
C ALA A 41 -60.05 20.25 -21.80
N ALA A 42 -60.06 20.15 -23.14
CA ALA A 42 -58.92 19.64 -23.89
C ALA A 42 -57.70 20.57 -23.77
N SER A 43 -57.92 21.89 -23.80
CA SER A 43 -56.87 22.89 -23.64
C SER A 43 -56.25 22.84 -22.24
N ALA A 44 -57.08 22.69 -21.19
CA ALA A 44 -56.61 22.48 -19.83
C ALA A 44 -55.76 21.19 -19.70
N ALA A 45 -56.23 20.07 -20.25
CA ALA A 45 -55.50 18.81 -20.22
C ALA A 45 -54.15 18.88 -20.97
N VAL A 46 -54.06 19.64 -22.06
CA VAL A 46 -52.78 19.88 -22.77
C VAL A 46 -51.85 20.75 -21.92
N SER A 47 -52.37 21.79 -21.27
CA SER A 47 -51.59 22.65 -20.37
C SER A 47 -51.01 21.86 -19.19
N ASP A 48 -51.83 21.04 -18.53
CA ASP A 48 -51.40 20.20 -17.41
C ASP A 48 -50.32 19.20 -17.82
N LYS A 49 -50.48 18.58 -19.00
CA LYS A 49 -49.48 17.65 -19.54
C LYS A 49 -48.16 18.36 -19.89
N ARG A 50 -48.20 19.59 -20.41
CA ARG A 50 -46.99 20.38 -20.67
C ARG A 50 -46.25 20.69 -19.38
N ALA A 51 -46.96 21.15 -18.34
CA ALA A 51 -46.37 21.38 -17.02
C ALA A 51 -45.76 20.09 -16.44
N GLY A 52 -46.42 18.95 -16.62
CA GLY A 52 -45.88 17.65 -16.23
C GLY A 52 -44.60 17.25 -17.00
N LEU A 53 -44.53 17.52 -18.31
CA LEU A 53 -43.33 17.28 -19.12
C LEU A 53 -42.16 18.17 -18.68
N GLU A 54 -42.41 19.46 -18.47
CA GLU A 54 -41.39 20.40 -17.97
C GLU A 54 -40.81 19.95 -16.63
N GLN A 55 -41.66 19.44 -15.73
CA GLN A 55 -41.20 18.90 -14.45
C GLN A 55 -40.36 17.62 -14.61
N ILE A 56 -40.77 16.69 -15.48
CA ILE A 56 -39.99 15.48 -15.77
C ILE A 56 -38.64 15.82 -16.41
N GLU A 57 -38.61 16.77 -17.35
CA GLU A 57 -37.36 17.23 -17.97
C GLU A 57 -36.43 17.86 -16.93
N SER A 58 -36.95 18.68 -16.03
CA SER A 58 -36.20 19.24 -14.91
C SER A 58 -35.63 18.14 -13.99
N ASP A 59 -36.46 17.18 -13.61
CA ASP A 59 -36.05 16.05 -12.76
C ASP A 59 -34.99 15.19 -13.44
N LEU A 60 -35.11 14.98 -14.76
CA LEU A 60 -34.14 14.23 -15.56
C LEU A 60 -32.80 14.95 -15.64
N VAL A 61 -32.78 16.26 -15.87
CA VAL A 61 -31.56 17.06 -15.89
C VAL A 61 -30.88 17.02 -14.51
N SER A 62 -31.64 17.17 -13.43
CA SER A 62 -31.12 17.07 -12.06
C SER A 62 -30.57 15.68 -11.75
N ALA A 63 -31.27 14.62 -12.14
CA ALA A 63 -30.82 13.24 -11.99
C ALA A 63 -29.53 12.97 -12.78
N ASN A 64 -29.45 13.43 -14.03
CA ASN A 64 -28.26 13.28 -14.85
C ASN A 64 -27.05 14.02 -14.25
N ALA A 65 -27.25 15.24 -13.74
CA ALA A 65 -26.21 15.98 -13.05
C ALA A 65 -25.70 15.23 -11.80
N ARG A 66 -26.60 14.61 -11.02
CA ARG A 66 -26.23 13.79 -9.86
C ARG A 66 -25.43 12.55 -10.27
N VAL A 67 -25.80 11.87 -11.34
CA VAL A 67 -25.06 10.69 -11.85
C VAL A 67 -23.67 11.09 -12.32
N LEU A 68 -23.53 12.19 -13.06
CA LEU A 68 -22.23 12.69 -13.50
C LEU A 68 -21.35 13.11 -12.33
N GLY A 69 -21.92 13.76 -11.31
CA GLY A 69 -21.20 14.10 -10.08
C GLY A 69 -20.71 12.86 -9.33
N ALA A 70 -21.58 11.87 -9.14
CA ALA A 70 -21.21 10.62 -8.47
C ALA A 70 -20.12 9.85 -9.25
N ALA A 71 -20.21 9.81 -10.58
CA ALA A 71 -19.18 9.19 -11.43
C ALA A 71 -17.82 9.88 -11.27
N HIS A 72 -17.81 11.22 -11.21
CA HIS A 72 -16.58 11.98 -11.00
C HIS A 72 -15.97 11.73 -9.61
N ASP A 73 -16.78 11.72 -8.56
CA ASP A 73 -16.33 11.42 -7.20
C ASP A 73 -15.76 9.99 -7.09
N ALA A 74 -16.39 9.03 -7.77
CA ALA A 74 -15.91 7.65 -7.87
C ALA A 74 -14.54 7.55 -8.55
N GLU A 75 -14.32 8.30 -9.64
CA GLU A 75 -13.03 8.36 -10.33
C GLU A 75 -11.93 8.93 -9.42
N ILE A 76 -12.19 10.05 -8.73
CA ILE A 76 -11.26 10.65 -7.77
C ILE A 76 -10.91 9.65 -6.65
N ALA A 77 -11.91 8.96 -6.09
CA ALA A 77 -11.70 7.99 -5.02
C ALA A 77 -10.90 6.77 -5.50
N ALA A 78 -11.14 6.31 -6.74
CA ALA A 78 -10.39 5.22 -7.35
C ALA A 78 -8.92 5.60 -7.57
N GLU A 79 -8.63 6.81 -8.05
CA GLU A 79 -7.27 7.32 -8.20
C GLU A 79 -6.55 7.41 -6.85
N ALA A 80 -7.21 7.96 -5.83
CA ALA A 80 -6.67 8.04 -4.48
C ALA A 80 -6.34 6.65 -3.90
N TYR A 81 -7.22 5.67 -4.09
CA TYR A 81 -6.98 4.29 -3.67
C TYR A 81 -5.80 3.65 -4.42
N ASN A 82 -5.73 3.83 -5.74
CA ASN A 82 -4.61 3.32 -6.55
C ASN A 82 -3.28 3.95 -6.11
N GLY A 83 -3.26 5.25 -5.83
CA GLY A 83 -2.08 5.94 -5.31
C GLY A 83 -1.68 5.45 -3.92
N ALA A 84 -2.63 5.22 -3.01
CA ALA A 84 -2.37 4.66 -1.69
C ALA A 84 -1.83 3.22 -1.77
N ARG A 85 -2.38 2.40 -2.68
CA ARG A 85 -1.91 1.05 -2.97
C ARG A 85 -0.48 1.02 -3.45
N TRP A 86 -0.14 1.86 -4.43
CA TRP A 86 1.21 1.93 -4.97
C TRP A 86 2.22 2.34 -3.88
N ARG A 87 1.90 3.37 -3.08
CA ARG A 87 2.76 3.79 -1.95
C ARG A 87 2.96 2.66 -0.93
N LEU A 88 1.90 1.92 -0.61
CA LEU A 88 2.00 0.76 0.29
C LEU A 88 2.90 -0.35 -0.29
N GLU A 89 2.83 -0.62 -1.58
CA GLU A 89 3.71 -1.59 -2.24
C GLU A 89 5.18 -1.16 -2.16
N GLN A 90 5.46 0.13 -2.40
CA GLN A 90 6.82 0.67 -2.25
C GLN A 90 7.33 0.52 -0.80
N ALA A 91 6.50 0.85 0.19
CA ALA A 91 6.89 0.73 1.60
C ALA A 91 7.10 -0.72 2.05
N ARG A 92 6.33 -1.68 1.51
CA ARG A 92 6.57 -3.11 1.75
C ARG A 92 7.91 -3.55 1.19
N ALA A 93 8.23 -3.16 -0.05
CA ALA A 93 9.52 -3.48 -0.66
C ALA A 93 10.69 -2.86 0.14
N GLU A 94 10.54 -1.61 0.61
CA GLU A 94 11.56 -0.98 1.45
C GLU A 94 11.73 -1.69 2.79
N HIS A 95 10.64 -2.08 3.45
CA HIS A 95 10.69 -2.82 4.71
C HIS A 95 11.33 -4.19 4.54
N GLU A 96 11.03 -4.92 3.46
CA GLU A 96 11.67 -6.20 3.14
C GLU A 96 13.18 -6.02 2.90
N ALA A 97 13.57 -5.02 2.10
CA ALA A 97 14.97 -4.72 1.84
C ALA A 97 15.73 -4.32 3.13
N ALA A 98 15.12 -3.49 3.98
CA ALA A 98 15.70 -3.06 5.25
C ALA A 98 15.83 -4.25 6.23
N SER A 99 14.84 -5.13 6.27
CA SER A 99 14.86 -6.35 7.09
C SER A 99 15.95 -7.32 6.64
N ALA A 100 16.12 -7.50 5.32
CA ALA A 100 17.20 -8.30 4.75
C ALA A 100 18.58 -7.71 5.11
N GLY A 101 18.73 -6.39 4.99
CA GLY A 101 19.94 -5.66 5.39
C GLY A 101 20.27 -5.83 6.88
N LEU A 102 19.27 -5.74 7.76
CA LEU A 102 19.44 -6.00 9.19
C LEU A 102 19.88 -7.45 9.45
N ALA A 103 19.27 -8.42 8.80
CA ALA A 103 19.65 -9.83 8.95
C ALA A 103 21.11 -10.06 8.52
N GLN A 104 21.55 -9.42 7.43
CA GLN A 104 22.94 -9.48 6.98
C GLN A 104 23.90 -8.84 7.98
N ALA A 105 23.58 -7.64 8.47
CA ALA A 105 24.43 -6.94 9.44
C ALA A 105 24.55 -7.72 10.76
N ARG A 106 23.46 -8.33 11.23
CA ARG A 106 23.48 -9.22 12.41
C ARG A 106 24.38 -10.44 12.20
N ARG A 107 24.33 -11.06 11.01
CA ARG A 107 25.25 -12.16 10.66
C ARG A 107 26.71 -11.72 10.70
N ALA A 108 27.03 -10.55 10.16
CA ALA A 108 28.38 -10.00 10.20
C ALA A 108 28.87 -9.79 11.64
N VAL A 109 28.02 -9.24 12.53
CA VAL A 109 28.35 -9.10 13.96
C VAL A 109 28.63 -10.45 14.61
N THR A 110 27.79 -11.46 14.35
CA THR A 110 27.99 -12.82 14.87
C THR A 110 29.30 -13.41 14.38
N GLU A 111 29.60 -13.31 13.09
CA GLU A 111 30.84 -13.81 12.50
C GLU A 111 32.07 -13.15 13.13
N GLN A 112 32.08 -11.82 13.28
CA GLN A 112 33.19 -11.10 13.91
C GLN A 112 33.34 -11.48 15.39
N ARG A 113 32.24 -11.66 16.12
CA ARG A 113 32.26 -12.11 17.51
C ARG A 113 32.86 -13.51 17.63
N ASP A 114 32.48 -14.43 16.75
CA ASP A 114 32.94 -15.81 16.78
C ASP A 114 34.44 -15.89 16.43
N GLN A 115 34.94 -15.05 15.49
CA GLN A 115 36.37 -14.92 15.21
C GLN A 115 37.17 -14.41 16.43
N ILE A 116 36.62 -13.45 17.18
CA ILE A 116 37.24 -12.97 18.43
C ILE A 116 37.22 -14.08 19.49
N ALA A 117 36.13 -14.83 19.61
CA ALA A 117 36.01 -15.92 20.57
C ALA A 117 37.05 -17.03 20.32
N VAL A 118 37.29 -17.40 19.06
CA VAL A 118 38.33 -18.37 18.68
C VAL A 118 39.72 -17.86 19.08
N LEU A 119 40.02 -16.58 18.81
CA LEU A 119 41.31 -15.99 19.18
C LEU A 119 41.54 -15.99 20.71
N VAL A 120 40.51 -15.64 21.48
CA VAL A 120 40.57 -15.65 22.94
C VAL A 120 40.75 -17.09 23.46
N ALA A 121 40.06 -18.07 22.89
CA ALA A 121 40.18 -19.47 23.27
C ALA A 121 41.58 -20.03 22.99
N ASP A 122 42.13 -19.79 21.79
CA ASP A 122 43.50 -20.20 21.43
C ASP A 122 44.54 -19.51 22.34
N SER A 123 44.34 -18.23 22.67
CA SER A 123 45.22 -17.49 23.58
C SER A 123 45.22 -18.08 25.00
N TYR A 124 44.06 -18.52 25.51
CA TYR A 124 43.95 -19.16 26.82
C TYR A 124 44.59 -20.56 26.84
N GLN A 125 44.39 -21.34 25.78
CA GLN A 125 44.99 -22.68 25.64
C GLN A 125 46.52 -22.63 25.51
N ARG A 126 47.08 -21.66 24.78
CA ARG A 126 48.53 -21.49 24.66
C ARG A 126 49.14 -20.78 25.87
N GLY A 127 48.39 -19.88 26.50
CA GLY A 127 48.81 -19.12 27.69
C GLY A 127 48.97 -19.99 28.95
N SER A 128 48.18 -21.06 29.09
CA SER A 128 48.28 -21.98 30.24
C SER A 128 49.51 -22.90 30.22
N GLY A 129 50.22 -22.99 29.09
CA GLY A 129 51.45 -23.76 28.93
C GLY A 129 52.75 -22.97 29.16
N LEU A 130 52.68 -21.65 29.32
CA LEU A 130 53.84 -20.78 29.51
C LEU A 130 54.14 -20.62 31.00
N ASN A 131 54.80 -21.62 31.60
CA ASN A 131 55.44 -21.42 32.90
C ASN A 131 56.55 -20.36 32.71
N ALA A 132 56.39 -19.19 33.31
CA ALA A 132 57.37 -18.09 33.27
C ALA A 132 58.77 -18.55 33.74
N ALA A 133 58.83 -19.60 34.57
CA ALA A 133 60.05 -20.27 35.00
C ALA A 133 60.81 -20.98 33.84
N THR A 134 60.11 -21.57 32.86
CA THR A 134 60.74 -22.24 31.71
C THR A 134 61.37 -21.23 30.74
N VAL A 135 60.80 -20.02 30.64
CA VAL A 135 61.26 -18.95 29.74
C VAL A 135 62.60 -18.37 30.16
N LEU A 136 62.87 -18.29 31.47
CA LEU A 136 64.16 -17.85 32.01
C LEU A 136 65.26 -18.93 31.91
N LEU A 137 64.89 -20.21 31.79
CA LEU A 137 65.83 -21.34 31.59
C LEU A 137 66.00 -21.74 30.11
N SER A 138 65.34 -21.06 29.18
CA SER A 138 65.44 -21.35 27.74
C SER A 138 66.77 -20.82 27.19
N ASN A 139 67.50 -21.64 26.42
CA ASN A 139 68.80 -21.31 25.80
C ASN A 139 68.74 -20.24 24.68
N GLU A 140 67.62 -19.53 24.59
CA GLU A 140 67.36 -18.53 23.57
C GLU A 140 67.93 -17.19 24.06
N GLY A 141 69.10 -16.82 23.56
CA GLY A 141 69.75 -15.55 23.87
C GLY A 141 68.90 -14.30 23.52
N PRO A 142 69.44 -13.08 23.70
CA PRO A 142 68.71 -11.82 23.55
C PRO A 142 67.92 -11.65 22.23
N GLU A 143 68.34 -12.26 21.13
CA GLU A 143 67.59 -12.29 19.86
C GLU A 143 66.24 -13.03 19.98
N GLY A 144 66.19 -14.13 20.73
CA GLY A 144 64.96 -14.91 20.96
C GLY A 144 63.92 -14.14 21.76
N VAL A 145 64.35 -13.30 22.72
CA VAL A 145 63.47 -12.40 23.47
C VAL A 145 62.88 -11.31 22.57
N MET A 146 63.70 -10.70 21.70
CA MET A 146 63.24 -9.68 20.76
C MET A 146 62.24 -10.22 19.73
N ASN A 147 62.48 -11.43 19.21
CA ASN A 147 61.54 -12.09 18.30
C ASN A 147 60.19 -12.36 18.98
N ARG A 148 60.18 -12.84 20.23
CA ARG A 148 58.94 -13.07 21.00
C ARG A 148 58.21 -11.76 21.32
N LEU A 149 58.92 -10.67 21.62
CA LEU A 149 58.31 -9.34 21.80
C LEU A 149 57.66 -8.82 20.50
N GLY A 150 58.31 -9.05 19.36
CA GLY A 150 57.75 -8.75 18.03
C GLY A 150 56.46 -9.51 17.75
N VAL A 151 56.43 -10.82 18.04
CA VAL A 151 55.24 -11.67 17.89
C VAL A 151 54.12 -11.22 18.83
N ALA A 152 54.41 -10.91 20.09
CA ALA A 152 53.42 -10.43 21.06
C ALA A 152 52.80 -9.09 20.65
N ARG A 153 53.61 -8.15 20.16
CA ARG A 153 53.13 -6.86 19.63
C ARG A 153 52.24 -7.07 18.40
N ALA A 154 52.69 -7.87 17.44
CA ALA A 154 51.90 -8.20 16.24
C ALA A 154 50.56 -8.87 16.59
N ALA A 155 50.53 -9.75 17.59
CA ALA A 155 49.30 -10.36 18.09
C ALA A 155 48.36 -9.33 18.73
N GLY A 156 48.90 -8.41 19.54
CA GLY A 156 48.16 -7.30 20.13
C GLY A 156 47.52 -6.38 19.09
N ASP A 157 48.30 -5.97 18.09
CA ASP A 157 47.83 -5.12 16.99
C ASP A 157 46.74 -5.83 16.17
N SER A 158 46.90 -7.13 15.90
CA SER A 158 45.90 -7.95 15.20
C SER A 158 44.58 -8.06 15.99
N MET A 159 44.67 -8.24 17.31
CA MET A 159 43.48 -8.32 18.18
C MET A 159 42.75 -6.99 18.26
N GLN A 160 43.50 -5.88 18.34
CA GLN A 160 42.91 -4.54 18.32
C GLN A 160 42.22 -4.25 16.99
N ALA A 161 42.84 -4.61 15.86
CA ALA A 161 42.22 -4.47 14.53
C ALA A 161 40.91 -5.27 14.42
N LYS A 162 40.87 -6.53 14.89
CA LYS A 162 39.64 -7.35 14.91
C LYS A 162 38.54 -6.74 15.77
N PHE A 163 38.88 -6.19 16.93
CA PHE A 163 37.92 -5.51 17.79
C PHE A 163 37.35 -4.23 17.15
N LEU A 164 38.16 -3.48 16.41
CA LEU A 164 37.69 -2.33 15.65
C LEU A 164 36.70 -2.73 14.54
N VAL A 165 37.00 -3.81 13.80
CA VAL A 165 36.08 -4.36 12.78
C VAL A 165 34.77 -4.82 13.41
N PHE A 166 34.82 -5.50 14.57
CA PHE A 166 33.61 -5.88 15.32
C PHE A 166 32.77 -4.66 15.73
N LYS A 167 33.42 -3.61 16.25
CA LYS A 167 32.74 -2.36 16.62
C LYS A 167 32.06 -1.70 15.42
N GLN A 168 32.72 -1.68 14.27
CA GLN A 168 32.16 -1.17 13.03
C GLN A 168 30.94 -2.00 12.59
N ALA A 169 31.07 -3.32 12.52
CA ALA A 169 29.97 -4.21 12.17
C ALA A 169 28.77 -4.04 13.11
N LYS A 170 29.02 -3.81 14.41
CA LYS A 170 27.97 -3.51 15.37
C LYS A 170 27.29 -2.17 15.08
N ALA A 171 28.05 -1.12 14.79
CA ALA A 171 27.47 0.18 14.44
C ALA A 171 26.59 0.11 13.18
N GLU A 172 27.04 -0.64 12.17
CA GLU A 172 26.28 -0.92 10.94
C GLU A 172 24.99 -1.70 11.24
N ALA A 173 25.04 -2.70 12.13
CA ALA A 173 23.87 -3.45 12.55
C ALA A 173 22.86 -2.58 13.33
N ASP A 174 23.34 -1.73 14.22
CA ASP A 174 22.49 -0.80 14.98
C ASP A 174 21.82 0.22 14.02
N GLU A 175 22.51 0.65 12.96
CA GLU A 175 21.92 1.50 11.92
C GLU A 175 20.89 0.76 11.05
N ALA A 176 21.20 -0.45 10.62
CA ALA A 176 20.28 -1.30 9.88
C ALA A 176 19.01 -1.59 10.68
N GLU A 177 19.12 -1.76 12.00
CA GLU A 177 17.98 -1.94 12.90
C GLU A 177 17.09 -0.71 12.94
N ARG A 178 17.68 0.48 13.08
CA ARG A 178 16.93 1.74 13.01
C ARG A 178 16.24 1.89 11.66
N ARG A 179 16.90 1.53 10.55
CA ARG A 179 16.31 1.59 9.21
C ARG A 179 15.12 0.63 9.07
N ALA A 180 15.28 -0.63 9.49
CA ALA A 180 14.20 -1.63 9.46
C ALA A 180 12.99 -1.17 10.26
N LYS A 181 13.20 -0.64 11.47
CA LYS A 181 12.11 -0.13 12.32
C LYS A 181 11.39 1.08 11.71
N ARG A 182 12.12 2.00 11.08
CA ARG A 182 11.51 3.13 10.35
C ARG A 182 10.66 2.65 9.18
N ALA A 183 11.19 1.71 8.39
CA ALA A 183 10.47 1.16 7.25
C ALA A 183 9.20 0.38 7.69
N GLU A 184 9.28 -0.37 8.79
CA GLU A 184 8.14 -1.03 9.40
C GLU A 184 7.04 -0.03 9.80
N THR A 185 7.42 1.04 10.49
CA THR A 185 6.47 2.08 10.92
C THR A 185 5.84 2.78 9.71
N ALA A 186 6.64 3.13 8.69
CA ALA A 186 6.14 3.73 7.46
C ALA A 186 5.15 2.80 6.74
N GLN A 187 5.45 1.50 6.66
CA GLN A 187 4.55 0.49 6.11
C GLN A 187 3.23 0.46 6.88
N GLN A 188 3.26 0.45 8.22
CA GLN A 188 2.05 0.39 9.05
C GLN A 188 1.14 1.60 8.84
N VAL A 189 1.70 2.80 8.73
CA VAL A 189 0.95 4.02 8.41
C VAL A 189 0.27 3.88 7.05
N LEU A 190 1.02 3.43 6.03
CA LEU A 190 0.48 3.29 4.68
C LEU A 190 -0.55 2.16 4.54
N VAL A 191 -0.50 1.13 5.40
CA VAL A 191 -1.57 0.13 5.49
C VAL A 191 -2.87 0.78 5.96
N ALA A 192 -2.82 1.65 6.96
CA ALA A 192 -3.99 2.36 7.45
C ALA A 192 -4.54 3.32 6.38
N GLU A 193 -3.67 4.10 5.72
CA GLU A 193 -4.07 5.00 4.63
C GLU A 193 -4.73 4.23 3.47
N ALA A 194 -4.16 3.11 3.04
CA ALA A 194 -4.71 2.31 1.96
C ALA A 194 -6.09 1.72 2.31
N ARG A 195 -6.32 1.36 3.57
CA ARG A 195 -7.63 0.90 4.05
C ARG A 195 -8.67 2.02 4.05
N THR A 196 -8.29 3.22 4.50
CA THR A 196 -9.18 4.38 4.45
C THR A 196 -9.54 4.73 3.01
N ALA A 197 -8.56 4.79 2.12
CA ALA A 197 -8.79 5.08 0.70
C ALA A 197 -9.64 3.99 0.02
N GLN A 198 -9.47 2.71 0.41
CA GLN A 198 -10.31 1.62 -0.06
C GLN A 198 -11.78 1.82 0.34
N SER A 199 -12.03 2.17 1.60
CA SER A 199 -13.38 2.41 2.12
C SER A 199 -14.06 3.56 1.37
N VAL A 200 -13.35 4.68 1.18
CA VAL A 200 -13.86 5.83 0.41
C VAL A 200 -14.20 5.42 -1.02
N ALA A 201 -13.32 4.69 -1.70
CA ALA A 201 -13.58 4.21 -3.06
C ALA A 201 -14.78 3.25 -3.14
N GLN A 202 -15.01 2.42 -2.11
CA GLN A 202 -16.16 1.52 -2.04
C GLN A 202 -17.49 2.24 -1.80
N HIS A 203 -17.47 3.38 -1.11
CA HIS A 203 -18.67 4.18 -0.85
C HIS A 203 -18.99 5.18 -1.96
N ALA A 204 -18.01 5.51 -2.81
CA ALA A 204 -18.19 6.37 -3.98
C ALA A 204 -18.66 5.60 -5.23
N ALA A 205 -18.47 4.28 -5.26
CA ALA A 205 -18.88 3.39 -6.35
C ALA A 205 -20.31 2.84 -6.18
#